data_AF-A0A1F0C606-F1
#
_entry.id   AF-A0A1F0C606-F1
#
_cell.length_a   1.000
_cell.length_b   1.000
_cell.length_c   1.000
_cell.angle_alpha   90.00
_cell.angle_beta   90.00
_cell.angle_gamma   90.00
#
_symmetry.space_group_name_H-M   'P 1'
#
loop_
_entity.id
_entity.type
_entity.pdbx_description
1 polymer ?
#
loop_
_entity_poly.entity_id
_entity_poly.type
_entity_poly.pdbx_seq_one_letter_code
_entity_poly.pdbx_strand_id
1 'polypeptide(L)'
;MKRRKIVLFLMVLVMAFIVYKVIQKDNPVIKTSGNHTKVERVEPKHKVKSYDSTKEAKSTLEASDRQVSDKEKEKVKRSITVPIDYLVKIPTQSDIKGDYQNKLSITNPTVAQTVKTMLMAGYHFDLESLQVYESDASNVYQFTINLVTDKRDKLSLAGNYVLGTDQFEIASVHGTPVNVVF
;
A
#
# COMPACT_ATOMS: atom_id res chain seq x y z
N MET A 1 15.20 -4.13 -60.04
CA MET A 1 14.86 -5.00 -58.87
C MET A 1 15.61 -4.66 -57.58
N LYS A 2 16.93 -4.43 -57.58
CA LYS A 2 17.71 -4.21 -56.34
C LYS A 2 17.26 -2.98 -55.52
N ARG A 3 16.98 -1.85 -56.16
CA ARG A 3 16.51 -0.61 -55.48
C ARG A 3 15.17 -0.78 -54.76
N ARG A 4 14.21 -1.50 -55.34
CA ARG A 4 12.90 -1.78 -54.71
C ARG A 4 13.03 -2.67 -53.46
N LYS A 5 13.96 -3.64 -53.48
CA LYS A 5 14.26 -4.48 -52.31
C LYS A 5 14.94 -3.69 -51.18
N ILE A 6 15.81 -2.74 -51.52
CA ILE A 6 16.46 -1.84 -50.55
C ILE A 6 15.44 -0.92 -49.87
N VAL A 7 14.50 -0.35 -50.62
CA VAL A 7 13.44 0.51 -50.06
C VAL A 7 12.49 -0.28 -49.15
N LEU A 8 12.12 -1.51 -49.53
CA LEU A 8 11.30 -2.40 -48.70
C LEU A 8 12.00 -2.77 -47.38
N PHE A 9 13.31 -3.04 -47.44
CA PHE A 9 14.09 -3.37 -46.24
C PHE A 9 14.19 -2.17 -45.28
N LEU A 10 14.38 -0.96 -45.82
CA LEU A 10 14.38 0.28 -45.04
C LEU A 10 13.03 0.54 -44.34
N MET A 11 11.90 0.30 -45.03
CA MET A 11 10.57 0.45 -44.41
C MET A 11 10.33 -0.52 -43.25
N VAL A 12 10.78 -1.77 -43.38
CA VAL A 12 10.65 -2.78 -42.31
C VAL A 12 11.48 -2.39 -41.08
N LEU A 13 12.68 -1.86 -41.28
CA LEU A 13 13.53 -1.36 -40.19
C LEU A 13 12.89 -0.17 -39.45
N VAL A 14 12.26 0.76 -40.18
CA VAL A 14 11.56 1.90 -39.57
C VAL A 14 10.34 1.42 -38.76
N MET A 15 9.56 0.49 -39.30
CA MET A 15 8.42 -0.11 -38.57
C MET A 15 8.87 -0.85 -37.30
N ALA A 16 9.96 -1.63 -37.39
CA ALA A 16 10.54 -2.29 -36.22
C ALA A 16 11.02 -1.29 -35.16
N PHE A 17 11.61 -0.16 -35.58
CA PHE A 17 12.03 0.91 -34.67
C PHE A 17 10.85 1.62 -33.99
N ILE A 18 9.74 1.84 -34.71
CA ILE A 18 8.51 2.40 -34.14
C ILE A 18 7.90 1.42 -33.12
N VAL A 19 7.78 0.13 -33.47
CA VAL A 19 7.29 -0.90 -32.54
C VAL A 19 8.21 -1.00 -31.31
N TYR A 20 9.52 -0.95 -31.49
CA TYR A 20 10.49 -0.93 -30.38
C TYR A 20 10.28 0.30 -29.46
N LYS A 21 10.04 1.49 -30.02
CA LYS A 21 9.72 2.71 -29.26
C LYS A 21 8.38 2.62 -28.54
N VAL A 22 7.36 1.99 -29.15
CA VAL A 22 6.04 1.76 -28.52
C VAL A 22 6.16 0.78 -27.36
N ILE A 23 6.88 -0.33 -27.53
CA ILE A 23 7.12 -1.32 -26.47
C ILE A 23 7.98 -0.74 -25.34
N GLN A 24 8.98 0.11 -25.63
CA GLN A 24 9.72 0.83 -24.59
C GLN A 24 8.86 1.83 -23.80
N LYS A 25 7.75 2.32 -24.38
CA LYS A 25 6.85 3.28 -23.73
C LYS A 25 5.99 2.63 -22.63
N ASP A 26 5.90 1.30 -22.63
CA ASP A 26 5.12 0.49 -21.67
C ASP A 26 5.95 -0.12 -20.54
N ASN A 27 7.17 0.37 -20.31
CA ASN A 27 7.80 0.20 -19.00
C ASN A 27 7.29 1.33 -18.09
N PRO A 28 6.29 1.12 -17.21
CA PRO A 28 6.04 2.04 -16.13
C PRO A 28 7.28 2.00 -15.24
N VAL A 29 8.20 2.94 -15.47
CA VAL A 29 9.06 3.42 -14.40
C VAL A 29 8.10 3.84 -13.31
N ILE A 30 8.03 3.03 -12.25
CA ILE A 30 7.40 3.40 -10.97
C ILE A 30 8.21 4.59 -10.48
N LYS A 31 7.85 5.78 -10.97
CA LYS A 31 8.20 7.02 -10.33
C LYS A 31 7.33 7.05 -9.10
N THR A 32 7.96 6.88 -7.95
CA THR A 32 7.40 7.29 -6.65
C THR A 32 7.12 8.79 -6.76
N SER A 33 5.97 9.14 -7.35
CA SER A 33 5.46 10.49 -7.40
C SER A 33 4.80 10.76 -6.06
N GLY A 34 5.63 10.87 -5.02
CA GLY A 34 5.22 11.33 -3.71
C GLY A 34 4.90 12.82 -3.78
N ASN A 35 3.72 13.18 -4.30
CA ASN A 35 3.05 14.38 -3.83
C ASN A 35 2.53 14.08 -2.42
N HIS A 36 3.45 13.91 -1.47
CA HIS A 36 3.11 13.90 -0.06
C HIS A 36 2.81 15.34 0.29
N THR A 37 1.53 15.67 0.44
CA THR A 37 1.11 16.98 0.92
C THR A 37 1.77 17.21 2.29
N LYS A 38 2.68 18.18 2.35
CA LYS A 38 3.39 18.52 3.59
C LYS A 38 2.38 19.13 4.57
N VAL A 39 1.88 18.30 5.50
CA VAL A 39 0.99 18.75 6.58
C VAL A 39 1.83 19.31 7.72
N GLU A 40 1.54 20.56 8.11
CA GLU A 40 2.22 21.18 9.25
C GLU A 40 1.81 20.51 10.56
N ARG A 41 2.78 20.29 11.45
CA ARG A 41 2.53 19.58 12.70
C ARG A 41 1.73 20.46 13.64
N VAL A 42 0.60 19.96 14.13
CA VAL A 42 -0.09 20.54 15.28
C VAL A 42 0.62 20.03 16.53
N GLU A 43 1.31 20.91 17.27
CA GLU A 43 2.00 20.52 18.49
C GLU A 43 0.99 20.15 19.58
N PRO A 44 1.09 18.94 20.18
CA PRO A 44 0.21 18.58 21.28
C PRO A 44 0.55 19.42 22.51
N LYS A 45 -0.48 19.95 23.18
CA LYS A 45 -0.33 20.74 24.42
C LYS A 45 0.28 19.96 25.60
N HIS A 46 0.40 18.63 25.50
CA HIS A 46 0.90 17.74 26.55
C HIS A 46 1.86 16.69 25.97
N LYS A 47 2.84 16.25 26.78
CA LYS A 47 3.72 15.12 26.44
C LYS A 47 2.89 13.83 26.35
N VAL A 48 2.63 13.38 25.13
CA VAL A 48 2.04 12.06 24.87
C VAL A 48 3.07 11.00 25.23
N LYS A 49 2.69 10.00 26.03
CA LYS A 49 3.55 8.82 26.25
C LYS A 49 3.76 8.13 24.90
N SER A 50 5.03 7.96 24.52
CA SER A 50 5.39 7.19 23.32
C SER A 50 5.14 5.70 23.58
N TYR A 51 3.97 5.20 23.20
CA TYR A 51 3.70 3.77 23.14
C TYR A 51 4.23 3.22 21.81
N ASP A 52 4.85 2.02 21.85
CA ASP A 52 5.36 1.39 20.63
C ASP A 52 4.22 0.74 19.84
N SER A 53 3.66 1.50 18.90
CA SER A 53 2.57 1.05 18.03
C SER A 53 2.86 -0.28 17.34
N THR A 54 4.13 -0.55 16.99
CA THR A 54 4.50 -1.78 16.28
C THR A 54 4.38 -2.98 17.21
N LYS A 55 4.74 -2.83 18.48
CA LYS A 55 4.56 -3.89 19.48
C LYS A 55 3.08 -4.16 19.73
N GLU A 56 2.26 -3.11 19.81
CA GLU A 56 0.80 -3.24 20.01
C GLU A 56 0.14 -3.95 18.83
N ALA A 57 0.39 -3.51 17.59
CA ALA A 57 -0.11 -4.16 16.39
C ALA A 57 0.34 -5.63 16.29
N LYS A 58 1.60 -5.91 16.65
CA LYS A 58 2.12 -7.28 16.66
C LYS A 58 1.43 -8.16 17.73
N SER A 59 1.00 -7.58 18.84
CA SER A 59 0.34 -8.31 19.93
C SER A 59 -1.09 -8.77 19.60
N THR A 60 -1.72 -8.24 18.55
CA THR A 60 -3.04 -8.66 18.10
C THR A 60 -3.00 -9.86 17.13
N LEU A 61 -1.80 -10.29 16.72
CA LEU A 61 -1.62 -11.42 15.83
C LEU A 61 -1.77 -12.72 16.62
N GLU A 62 -2.36 -13.73 16.00
CA GLU A 62 -2.53 -15.08 16.53
C GLU A 62 -1.16 -15.76 16.71
N ALA A 63 -0.25 -15.55 15.76
CA ALA A 63 1.08 -16.15 15.75
C ALA A 63 2.18 -15.15 15.34
N SER A 64 2.42 -14.17 16.21
CA SER A 64 3.37 -13.09 15.96
C SER A 64 4.85 -13.52 15.78
N ASP A 65 5.16 -14.78 16.08
CA ASP A 65 6.46 -15.42 15.93
C ASP A 65 6.60 -16.26 14.65
N ARG A 66 5.50 -16.56 13.94
CA ARG A 66 5.48 -17.36 12.71
C ARG A 66 5.47 -16.46 11.47
N GLN A 67 6.63 -15.92 11.10
CA GLN A 67 6.75 -15.19 9.83
C GLN A 67 6.67 -16.13 8.63
N VAL A 68 5.97 -15.69 7.58
CA VAL A 68 5.91 -16.42 6.31
C VAL A 68 7.24 -16.33 5.56
N SER A 69 7.41 -17.14 4.51
CA SER A 69 8.60 -17.05 3.65
C SER A 69 8.68 -15.73 2.89
N ASP A 70 9.88 -15.33 2.47
CA ASP A 70 10.08 -14.12 1.65
C ASP A 70 9.24 -14.13 0.36
N LYS A 71 9.06 -15.30 -0.26
CA LYS A 71 8.24 -15.47 -1.45
C LYS A 71 6.77 -15.11 -1.20
N GLU A 72 6.23 -15.57 -0.07
CA GLU A 72 4.85 -15.30 0.33
C GLU A 72 4.69 -13.83 0.76
N LYS A 73 5.65 -13.31 1.53
CA LYS A 73 5.71 -11.90 1.89
C LYS A 73 5.70 -11.00 0.65
N GLU A 74 6.50 -11.30 -0.37
CA GLU A 74 6.53 -10.55 -1.63
C GLU A 74 5.22 -10.65 -2.42
N LYS A 75 4.52 -11.79 -2.34
CA LYS A 75 3.17 -11.91 -2.93
C LYS A 75 2.20 -10.95 -2.22
N VAL A 76 2.20 -10.92 -0.89
CA VAL A 76 1.36 -9.99 -0.11
C VAL A 76 1.75 -8.53 -0.38
N LYS A 77 3.05 -8.23 -0.42
CA LYS A 77 3.59 -6.89 -0.71
C LYS A 77 3.10 -6.36 -2.06
N ARG A 78 3.02 -7.21 -3.09
CA ARG A 78 2.43 -6.84 -4.39
C ARG A 78 0.91 -6.68 -4.35
N SER A 79 0.20 -7.50 -3.57
CA SER A 79 -1.28 -7.43 -3.53
C SER A 79 -1.78 -6.23 -2.72
N ILE A 80 -1.10 -5.89 -1.62
CA ILE A 80 -1.49 -4.79 -0.72
C ILE A 80 -1.34 -3.41 -1.37
N THR A 81 -0.60 -3.28 -2.48
CA THR A 81 -0.50 -1.99 -3.19
C THR A 81 -1.84 -1.55 -3.77
N VAL A 82 -2.74 -2.48 -4.12
CA VAL A 82 -4.06 -2.15 -4.68
C VAL A 82 -4.94 -1.38 -3.68
N PRO A 83 -5.19 -1.88 -2.44
CA PRO A 83 -5.95 -1.12 -1.45
C PRO A 83 -5.23 0.16 -1.01
N ILE A 84 -3.89 0.15 -0.93
CA ILE A 84 -3.10 1.34 -0.59
C ILE A 84 -3.30 2.44 -1.64
N ASP A 85 -3.12 2.11 -2.92
CA ASP A 85 -3.30 3.04 -4.03
C ASP A 85 -4.72 3.62 -4.05
N TYR A 86 -5.73 2.77 -3.80
CA TYR A 86 -7.12 3.19 -3.71
C TYR A 86 -7.33 4.23 -2.59
N LEU A 87 -6.88 3.94 -1.37
CA LEU A 87 -7.03 4.84 -0.22
C LEU A 87 -6.27 6.16 -0.41
N VAL A 88 -5.11 6.12 -1.06
CA VAL A 88 -4.33 7.32 -1.37
C VAL A 88 -5.05 8.19 -2.41
N LYS A 89 -5.60 7.59 -3.48
CA LYS A 89 -6.22 8.32 -4.61
C LYS A 89 -7.61 8.87 -4.31
N ILE A 90 -8.37 8.21 -3.43
CA ILE A 90 -9.71 8.68 -3.06
C ILE A 90 -9.62 10.06 -2.38
N PRO A 91 -10.52 11.03 -2.67
CA PRO A 91 -10.38 12.39 -2.12
C PRO A 91 -10.66 12.46 -0.61
N THR A 92 -11.77 11.89 -0.16
CA THR A 92 -12.24 12.02 1.23
C THR A 92 -12.57 10.66 1.84
N GLN A 93 -12.67 10.61 3.17
CA GLN A 93 -13.08 9.39 3.89
C GLN A 93 -14.51 8.95 3.54
N SER A 94 -15.44 9.88 3.26
CA SER A 94 -16.82 9.56 2.88
C SER A 94 -16.95 8.88 1.51
N ASP A 95 -15.94 9.02 0.65
CA ASP A 95 -15.94 8.42 -0.69
C ASP A 95 -15.48 6.95 -0.70
N ILE A 96 -15.02 6.43 0.45
CA ILE A 96 -14.54 5.06 0.56
C ILE A 96 -15.69 4.07 0.41
N LYS A 97 -15.49 3.09 -0.46
CA LYS A 97 -16.37 1.95 -0.68
C LYS A 97 -15.50 0.70 -0.68
N GLY A 98 -15.53 -0.09 0.39
CA GLY A 98 -14.80 -1.36 0.42
C GLY A 98 -15.46 -2.37 -0.53
N ASP A 99 -14.72 -2.90 -1.50
CA ASP A 99 -15.22 -3.88 -2.46
C ASP A 99 -14.12 -4.85 -2.91
N TYR A 100 -14.50 -5.80 -3.77
CA TYR A 100 -13.56 -6.81 -4.28
C TYR A 100 -12.49 -6.24 -5.22
N GLN A 101 -12.80 -5.15 -5.95
CA GLN A 101 -11.89 -4.55 -6.92
C GLN A 101 -10.75 -3.82 -6.22
N ASN A 102 -11.05 -3.09 -5.15
CA ASN A 102 -10.05 -2.44 -4.31
C ASN A 102 -9.51 -3.33 -3.18
N LYS A 103 -9.97 -4.58 -3.09
CA LYS A 103 -9.57 -5.59 -2.12
C LYS A 103 -9.93 -5.29 -0.66
N LEU A 104 -10.83 -4.35 -0.39
CA LEU A 104 -11.26 -3.98 0.96
C LEU A 104 -12.67 -4.49 1.30
N SER A 105 -13.23 -5.44 0.53
CA SER A 105 -14.60 -5.93 0.73
C SER A 105 -14.90 -6.45 2.14
N ILE A 106 -13.89 -6.94 2.85
CA ILE A 106 -13.99 -7.47 4.21
C ILE A 106 -13.47 -6.49 5.28
N THR A 107 -12.95 -5.32 4.88
CA THR A 107 -12.53 -4.29 5.83
C THR A 107 -13.74 -3.54 6.33
N ASN A 108 -13.86 -3.34 7.65
CA ASN A 108 -14.90 -2.49 8.22
C ASN A 108 -14.79 -1.06 7.65
N PRO A 109 -15.87 -0.48 7.09
CA PRO A 109 -15.84 0.86 6.48
C PRO A 109 -15.28 1.94 7.41
N THR A 110 -15.58 1.90 8.71
CA THR A 110 -15.08 2.86 9.69
C THR A 110 -13.56 2.78 9.86
N VAL A 111 -12.98 1.58 9.76
CA VAL A 111 -11.53 1.39 9.84
C VAL A 111 -10.85 1.94 8.58
N ALA A 112 -11.40 1.65 7.40
CA ALA A 112 -10.90 2.21 6.16
C ALA A 112 -10.97 3.76 6.14
N GLN A 113 -12.07 4.33 6.64
CA GLN A 113 -12.24 5.77 6.85
C GLN A 113 -11.21 6.33 7.83
N THR A 114 -10.92 5.63 8.92
CA THR A 114 -9.90 6.02 9.88
C THR A 114 -8.53 6.08 9.23
N VAL A 115 -8.15 5.06 8.45
CA VAL A 115 -6.89 5.05 7.70
C VAL A 115 -6.83 6.23 6.73
N LYS A 116 -7.92 6.54 6.03
CA LYS A 116 -7.97 7.71 5.14
C LYS A 116 -7.79 9.03 5.88
N THR A 117 -8.42 9.19 7.04
CA THR A 117 -8.21 10.35 7.92
C THR A 117 -6.72 10.48 8.28
N MET A 118 -6.02 9.39 8.58
CA MET A 118 -4.57 9.43 8.83
C MET A 118 -3.78 9.87 7.58
N LEU A 119 -4.12 9.36 6.40
CA LEU A 119 -3.49 9.79 5.15
C LEU A 119 -3.68 11.29 4.90
N MET A 120 -4.88 11.82 5.19
CA MET A 120 -5.17 13.25 5.09
C MET A 120 -4.41 14.08 6.13
N ALA A 121 -4.08 13.50 7.28
CA ALA A 121 -3.26 14.11 8.34
C ALA A 121 -1.74 14.09 8.04
N GLY A 122 -1.34 13.64 6.84
CA GLY A 122 0.05 13.64 6.39
C GLY A 122 0.81 12.33 6.65
N TYR A 123 0.10 11.27 7.06
CA TYR A 123 0.69 9.93 7.10
C TYR A 123 0.78 9.34 5.69
N HIS A 124 1.76 8.48 5.49
CA HIS A 124 1.88 7.64 4.30
C HIS A 124 2.29 6.22 4.69
N PHE A 125 1.92 5.25 3.85
CA PHE A 125 2.32 3.86 4.06
C PHE A 125 3.83 3.69 3.85
N ASP A 126 4.49 3.05 4.83
CA ASP A 126 5.85 2.55 4.69
C ASP A 126 5.79 1.08 4.25
N LEU A 127 5.82 0.84 2.93
CA LEU A 127 5.75 -0.51 2.37
C LEU A 127 6.91 -1.42 2.79
N GLU A 128 8.07 -0.85 3.15
CA GLU A 128 9.21 -1.64 3.61
C GLU A 128 9.01 -2.16 5.04
N SER A 129 8.15 -1.50 5.82
CA SER A 129 7.77 -1.98 7.16
C SER A 129 6.82 -3.18 7.16
N LEU A 130 6.29 -3.58 6.00
CA LEU A 130 5.37 -4.71 5.91
C LEU A 130 6.00 -5.97 6.48
N GLN A 131 5.33 -6.60 7.43
CA GLN A 131 5.63 -7.94 7.92
C GLN A 131 4.39 -8.81 7.76
N VAL A 132 4.59 -10.09 7.47
CA VAL A 132 3.52 -11.04 7.19
C VAL A 132 3.78 -12.31 7.99
N TYR A 133 2.72 -12.85 8.57
CA TYR A 133 2.74 -13.94 9.52
C TYR A 133 1.67 -14.97 9.13
N GLU A 134 1.91 -16.21 9.51
CA GLU A 134 0.88 -17.24 9.48
C GLU A 134 -0.27 -16.89 10.43
N SER A 135 -1.48 -17.33 10.09
CA SER A 135 -2.63 -17.38 10.99
C SER A 135 -2.83 -18.83 11.47
N ASP A 136 -3.67 -19.02 12.48
CA ASP A 136 -4.21 -20.35 12.81
C ASP A 136 -5.13 -20.88 11.69
N ALA A 137 -5.69 -20.00 10.86
CA ALA A 137 -6.41 -20.36 9.66
C ALA A 137 -5.46 -20.51 8.45
N SER A 138 -5.43 -21.70 7.84
CA SER A 138 -4.52 -22.03 6.72
C SER A 138 -4.73 -21.20 5.45
N ASN A 139 -5.88 -20.55 5.31
CA ASN A 139 -6.23 -19.70 4.17
C ASN A 139 -6.07 -18.20 4.46
N VAL A 140 -5.43 -17.83 5.58
CA VAL A 140 -5.24 -16.45 6.02
C VAL A 140 -3.77 -16.23 6.37
N TYR A 141 -3.22 -15.12 5.91
CA TYR A 141 -2.05 -14.52 6.54
C TYR A 141 -2.46 -13.32 7.36
N GLN A 142 -1.73 -13.03 8.43
CA GLN A 142 -1.86 -11.78 9.14
C GLN A 142 -0.70 -10.86 8.79
N PHE A 143 -0.91 -9.56 8.80
CA PHE A 143 0.12 -8.59 8.46
C PHE A 143 0.18 -7.45 9.45
N THR A 144 1.35 -6.83 9.53
CA THR A 144 1.51 -5.49 10.11
C THR A 144 2.18 -4.58 9.10
N ILE A 145 1.77 -3.31 9.07
CA ILE A 145 2.38 -2.27 8.23
C ILE A 145 2.31 -0.93 8.93
N ASN A 146 3.34 -0.10 8.80
CA ASN A 146 3.38 1.22 9.41
C ASN A 146 2.80 2.30 8.49
N LEU A 147 2.18 3.28 9.14
CA LEU A 147 1.91 4.60 8.60
C LEU A 147 2.89 5.58 9.26
N VAL A 148 3.59 6.39 8.48
CA VAL A 148 4.59 7.35 8.99
C VAL A 148 4.38 8.76 8.45
N THR A 149 4.78 9.76 9.22
CA THR A 149 4.84 11.17 8.77
C THR A 149 6.27 11.55 8.39
N ASP A 150 6.46 12.69 7.73
CA ASP A 150 7.80 13.25 7.43
C ASP A 150 8.62 13.53 8.71
N LYS A 151 7.94 13.74 9.84
CA LYS A 151 8.55 13.94 11.16
C LYS A 151 8.75 12.64 11.94
N ARG A 152 8.57 11.49 11.28
CA ARG A 152 8.74 10.13 11.84
C ARG A 152 7.78 9.80 12.98
N ASP A 153 6.64 10.47 13.06
CA ASP A 153 5.53 9.97 13.88
C ASP A 153 5.02 8.67 13.23
N LYS A 154 4.72 7.67 14.04
CA LYS A 154 4.44 6.30 13.57
C LYS A 154 3.10 5.82 14.13
N LEU A 155 2.29 5.26 13.26
CA LEU A 155 1.18 4.37 13.59
C LEU A 155 1.47 3.00 12.99
N SER A 156 0.85 1.96 13.53
CA SER A 156 0.97 0.61 12.99
C SER A 156 -0.41 -0.01 12.80
N LEU A 157 -0.63 -0.59 11.62
CA LEU A 157 -1.82 -1.34 11.29
C LEU A 157 -1.57 -2.82 11.53
N ALA A 158 -2.61 -3.54 11.95
CA ALA A 158 -2.67 -5.00 11.88
C ALA A 158 -3.91 -5.43 11.10
N GLY A 159 -3.82 -6.57 10.41
CA GLY A 159 -4.91 -7.04 9.57
C GLY A 159 -4.71 -8.43 9.02
N ASN A 160 -5.71 -8.88 8.26
CA ASN A 160 -5.76 -10.20 7.65
C ASN A 160 -5.71 -10.10 6.13
N TYR A 161 -5.10 -11.09 5.49
CA TYR A 161 -5.03 -11.27 4.04
C TYR A 161 -5.56 -12.67 3.70
N VAL A 162 -6.73 -12.70 3.05
CA VAL A 162 -7.42 -13.96 2.72
C VAL A 162 -6.93 -14.48 1.38
N LEU A 163 -6.25 -15.64 1.39
CA LEU A 163 -5.56 -16.19 0.22
C LEU A 163 -6.51 -16.58 -0.92
N GLY A 164 -7.71 -17.06 -0.58
CA GLY A 164 -8.68 -17.55 -1.56
C GLY A 164 -9.39 -16.46 -2.36
N THR A 165 -9.53 -15.27 -1.77
CA THR A 165 -10.25 -14.14 -2.38
C THR A 165 -9.34 -12.94 -2.68
N ASP A 166 -8.08 -13.00 -2.25
CA ASP A 166 -7.08 -11.96 -2.43
C ASP A 166 -7.56 -10.60 -1.87
N GLN A 167 -8.25 -10.67 -0.71
CA GLN A 167 -8.85 -9.55 0.01
C GLN A 167 -8.07 -9.22 1.29
N PHE A 168 -8.06 -7.95 1.65
CA PHE A 168 -7.48 -7.42 2.88
C PHE A 168 -8.57 -6.97 3.84
N GLU A 169 -8.42 -7.40 5.09
CA GLU A 169 -9.06 -6.80 6.24
C GLU A 169 -8.03 -5.93 6.96
N ILE A 170 -8.27 -4.63 7.06
CA ILE A 170 -7.58 -3.80 8.05
C ILE A 170 -8.37 -3.93 9.34
N ALA A 171 -7.80 -4.61 10.33
CA ALA A 171 -8.49 -4.96 11.56
C ALA A 171 -8.33 -3.88 12.64
N SER A 172 -7.13 -3.29 12.76
CA SER A 172 -6.84 -2.32 13.81
C SER A 172 -5.76 -1.30 13.42
N VAL A 173 -5.81 -0.14 14.09
CA VAL A 173 -4.83 0.96 14.01
C VAL A 173 -4.29 1.20 15.42
N HIS A 174 -2.96 1.21 15.56
CA HIS A 174 -2.27 1.36 16.85
C HIS A 174 -1.35 2.58 16.87
N GLY A 175 -1.16 3.16 18.06
CA GLY A 175 -0.41 4.39 18.28
C GLY A 175 -1.31 5.62 18.48
N THR A 176 -0.69 6.77 18.76
CA THR A 176 -1.40 8.04 18.95
C THR A 176 -1.25 8.90 17.70
N PRO A 177 -2.34 9.23 16.99
CA PRO A 177 -2.26 10.03 15.78
C PRO A 177 -1.87 11.47 16.09
N VAL A 178 -1.11 12.09 15.19
CA VAL A 178 -0.85 13.53 15.17
C VAL A 178 -1.60 14.19 14.02
N ASN A 179 -1.82 15.50 14.11
CA ASN A 179 -2.48 16.32 13.06
C ASN A 179 -3.93 15.93 12.73
N VAL A 180 -4.58 15.15 13.59
CA VAL A 180 -6.01 14.85 13.50
C VAL A 180 -6.74 15.73 14.51
N VAL A 181 -7.69 16.52 14.04
CA VAL A 181 -8.62 17.28 14.88
C VAL A 181 -9.94 16.52 14.87
N PHE A 182 -10.38 16.06 16.03
CA PHE A 182 -11.67 15.37 16.23
C PHE A 182 -12.78 16.37 16.52
#